data_AF-A0A7Y5VC71-F1
#
_entry.id   AF-A0A7Y5VC71-F1
#
_cell.length_a   1.000
_cell.length_b   1.000
_cell.length_c   1.000
_cell.angle_alpha   90.00
_cell.angle_beta   90.00
_cell.angle_gamma   90.00
#
_symmetry.space_group_name_H-M   'P 1'
#
loop_
_entity.id
_entity.type
_entity.pdbx_description
1 polymer ?
#
loop_
_entity_poly.entity_id
_entity_poly.type
_entity_poly.pdbx_seq_one_letter_code
_entity_poly.pdbx_strand_id
1 'polypeptide(L)'
;MDAVLADWRTAPIDDQHKALFAFIEKMNRASNRLTADDLAEARAAGWSDEALYDAITVCALFNFYNKWIDATGVSDMPAAAYEMSGERLGMRGYAASGESGDRAEE
;
A
#
# COMPACT_ATOMS: atom_id res chain seq x y z
N MET A 1 -2.92 9.05 11.87
CA MET A 1 -2.12 8.03 11.18
C MET A 1 -1.45 7.09 12.17
N ASP A 2 -0.62 7.59 13.09
CA ASP A 2 0.15 6.76 14.03
C ASP A 2 -0.68 5.73 14.81
N ALA A 3 -1.86 6.12 15.31
CA ALA A 3 -2.76 5.19 16.01
C ALA A 3 -3.25 4.03 15.12
N VAL A 4 -3.53 4.29 13.83
CA VAL A 4 -3.96 3.27 12.87
C VAL A 4 -2.82 2.33 12.52
N LEU A 5 -1.61 2.88 12.38
CA LEU A 5 -0.39 2.10 12.13
C LEU A 5 -0.04 1.19 13.32
N ALA A 6 -0.27 1.67 14.55
CA ALA A 6 -0.06 0.89 15.77
C ALA A 6 -1.11 -0.23 15.91
N ASP A 7 -2.39 0.13 15.90
CA ASP A 7 -3.50 -0.83 15.87
C ASP A 7 -4.80 -0.17 15.39
N TRP A 8 -5.19 -0.48 14.15
CA TRP A 8 -6.41 0.04 13.54
C TRP A 8 -7.69 -0.30 14.32
N ARG A 9 -7.70 -1.34 15.16
CA ARG A 9 -8.87 -1.74 15.95
C ARG A 9 -9.17 -0.75 17.07
N THR A 10 -8.12 -0.20 17.68
CA THR A 10 -8.21 0.74 18.81
C THR A 10 -8.11 2.20 18.37
N ALA A 11 -7.71 2.45 17.13
CA ALA A 11 -7.61 3.78 16.56
C ALA A 11 -8.98 4.52 16.57
N PRO A 12 -8.96 5.87 16.74
CA PRO A 12 -10.17 6.70 16.72
C PRO A 12 -10.65 6.94 15.29
N ILE A 13 -10.99 5.86 14.58
CA ILE A 13 -11.60 5.85 13.25
C ILE A 13 -13.03 5.32 13.35
N ASP A 14 -13.86 5.68 12.38
CA ASP A 14 -15.24 5.19 12.33
C ASP A 14 -15.31 3.67 12.07
N ASP A 15 -16.49 3.11 12.32
CA ASP A 15 -16.72 1.68 12.17
C ASP A 15 -16.70 1.23 10.70
N GLN A 16 -16.95 2.16 9.76
CA GLN A 16 -16.85 1.92 8.33
C GLN A 16 -15.40 1.57 7.94
N HIS A 17 -14.41 2.35 8.39
CA HIS A 17 -13.00 2.07 8.16
C HIS A 17 -12.53 0.82 8.88
N LYS A 18 -13.04 0.55 10.09
CA LYS A 18 -12.73 -0.70 10.81
C LYS A 18 -13.20 -1.94 10.03
N ALA A 19 -14.40 -1.89 9.45
CA ALA A 19 -14.91 -2.98 8.62
C ALA A 19 -14.02 -3.21 7.37
N LEU A 20 -13.60 -2.13 6.70
CA LEU A 20 -12.66 -2.23 5.56
C LEU A 20 -11.33 -2.87 5.98
N PHE A 21 -10.73 -2.41 7.09
CA PHE A 21 -9.45 -2.93 7.54
C PHE A 21 -9.55 -4.38 8.04
N ALA A 22 -10.68 -4.80 8.62
CA ALA A 22 -10.94 -6.20 8.95
C ALA A 22 -10.91 -7.08 7.69
N PHE A 23 -11.62 -6.67 6.64
CA PHE A 23 -11.63 -7.35 5.34
C PHE A 23 -10.24 -7.41 4.70
N ILE A 24 -9.55 -6.27 4.62
CA ILE A 24 -8.20 -6.16 4.02
C ILE A 24 -7.17 -6.99 4.81
N GLU A 25 -7.25 -7.03 6.14
CA GLU A 25 -6.38 -7.88 6.95
C GLU A 25 -6.61 -9.37 6.66
N LYS A 26 -7.87 -9.81 6.58
CA LYS A 26 -8.19 -11.20 6.22
C LYS A 26 -7.69 -11.54 4.83
N MET A 27 -7.90 -10.65 3.86
CA MET A 27 -7.39 -10.78 2.50
C MET A 27 -5.86 -10.89 2.46
N ASN A 28 -5.16 -10.07 3.24
CA ASN A 28 -3.70 -10.07 3.30
C ASN A 28 -3.14 -11.37 3.91
N ARG A 29 -3.73 -11.83 5.02
CA ARG A 29 -3.19 -12.96 5.81
C ARG A 29 -3.71 -14.34 5.38
N ALA A 30 -4.92 -14.41 4.83
CA ALA A 30 -5.63 -15.66 4.58
C ALA A 30 -6.61 -15.53 3.39
N SER A 31 -6.13 -15.02 2.25
CA SER A 31 -6.94 -14.84 1.04
C SER A 31 -7.68 -16.11 0.59
N ASN A 32 -7.10 -17.30 0.82
CA ASN A 32 -7.72 -18.59 0.52
C ASN A 32 -8.94 -18.94 1.41
N ARG A 33 -9.20 -18.16 2.46
CA ARG A 33 -10.35 -18.31 3.37
C ARG A 33 -11.38 -17.18 3.23
N LEU A 34 -11.19 -16.28 2.25
CA LEU A 34 -12.19 -15.27 1.96
C LEU A 34 -13.47 -15.91 1.42
N THR A 35 -14.60 -15.39 1.85
CA THR A 35 -15.93 -15.77 1.40
C THR A 35 -16.67 -14.54 0.88
N ALA A 36 -17.86 -14.77 0.28
CA ALA A 36 -18.73 -13.69 -0.14
C ALA A 36 -19.22 -12.84 1.05
N ASP A 37 -19.33 -13.44 2.24
CA ASP A 37 -19.81 -12.76 3.45
C ASP A 37 -18.83 -11.67 3.91
N ASP A 38 -17.52 -11.91 3.81
CA ASP A 38 -16.51 -10.90 4.18
C ASP A 38 -16.66 -9.62 3.34
N LEU A 39 -16.94 -9.78 2.05
CA LEU A 39 -17.18 -8.66 1.14
C LEU A 39 -18.54 -8.00 1.40
N ALA A 40 -19.55 -8.79 1.75
CA ALA A 40 -20.88 -8.30 2.11
C ALA A 40 -20.85 -7.44 3.38
N GLU A 41 -20.05 -7.79 4.39
CA GLU A 41 -19.87 -7.00 5.60
C GLU A 41 -19.27 -5.62 5.29
N ALA A 42 -18.24 -5.57 4.44
CA ALA A 42 -17.62 -4.30 4.04
C ALA A 42 -18.60 -3.41 3.25
N ARG A 43 -19.44 -4.01 2.38
CA ARG A 43 -20.54 -3.29 1.69
C ARG A 43 -21.60 -2.78 2.65
N ALA A 44 -22.01 -3.60 3.61
CA ALA A 44 -23.01 -3.23 4.62
C ALA A 44 -22.52 -2.06 5.50
N ALA A 45 -21.21 -1.92 5.68
CA ALA A 45 -20.59 -0.79 6.35
C ALA A 45 -20.58 0.50 5.50
N GLY A 46 -21.02 0.45 4.24
CA GLY A 46 -21.20 1.61 3.37
C GLY A 46 -20.14 1.79 2.28
N TRP A 47 -19.23 0.82 2.08
CA TRP A 47 -18.26 0.90 0.99
C TRP A 47 -18.86 0.52 -0.36
N SER A 48 -18.56 1.31 -1.40
CA SER A 48 -18.90 0.97 -2.77
C SER A 48 -18.01 -0.15 -3.31
N ASP A 49 -18.50 -0.84 -4.35
CA ASP A 49 -17.70 -1.85 -5.04
C ASP A 49 -16.40 -1.26 -5.63
N GLU A 50 -16.44 -0.01 -6.09
CA GLU A 50 -15.27 0.71 -6.61
C GLU A 50 -14.23 0.97 -5.51
N ALA A 51 -14.65 1.45 -4.34
CA ALA A 51 -13.74 1.67 -3.22
C ALA A 51 -13.15 0.35 -2.68
N LEU A 52 -13.94 -0.72 -2.66
CA LEU A 52 -13.46 -2.06 -2.30
C LEU A 52 -12.45 -2.58 -3.34
N TYR A 53 -12.73 -2.40 -4.62
CA TYR A 53 -11.81 -2.75 -5.70
C TYR A 53 -10.48 -2.02 -5.58
N ASP A 54 -10.50 -0.71 -5.30
CA ASP A 54 -9.29 0.09 -5.10
C ASP A 54 -8.48 -0.42 -3.90
N ALA A 55 -9.13 -0.65 -2.75
CA ALA A 55 -8.46 -1.15 -1.55
C ALA A 55 -7.87 -2.55 -1.76
N ILE A 56 -8.59 -3.44 -2.44
CA ILE A 56 -8.10 -4.78 -2.83
C ILE A 56 -6.88 -4.65 -3.74
N THR A 57 -6.95 -3.77 -4.74
CA THR A 57 -5.88 -3.57 -5.71
C THR A 57 -4.61 -3.09 -5.04
N VAL A 58 -4.71 -2.08 -4.15
CA VAL A 58 -3.57 -1.59 -3.38
C VAL A 58 -2.97 -2.71 -2.52
N CYS A 59 -3.78 -3.42 -1.75
CA CYS A 59 -3.30 -4.51 -0.89
C CYS A 59 -2.62 -5.63 -1.71
N ALA A 60 -3.19 -6.02 -2.85
CA ALA A 60 -2.64 -7.03 -3.73
C ALA A 60 -1.29 -6.62 -4.33
N LEU A 61 -1.16 -5.38 -4.79
CA LEU A 61 0.08 -4.86 -5.36
C LEU A 61 1.23 -4.84 -4.34
N PHE A 62 0.98 -4.34 -3.12
CA PHE A 62 1.99 -4.39 -2.06
C PHE A 62 2.36 -5.83 -1.68
N ASN A 63 1.38 -6.74 -1.63
CA ASN A 63 1.66 -8.15 -1.42
C ASN A 63 2.54 -8.78 -2.49
N PHE A 64 2.39 -8.36 -3.75
CA PHE A 64 3.24 -8.77 -4.87
C PHE A 64 4.65 -8.17 -4.76
N TYR A 65 4.75 -6.84 -4.59
CA TYR A 65 6.03 -6.15 -4.52
C TYR A 65 6.89 -6.64 -3.35
N ASN A 66 6.32 -6.79 -2.16
CA ASN A 66 7.05 -7.27 -0.99
C ASN A 66 7.66 -8.64 -1.27
N LYS A 67 6.86 -9.60 -1.79
CA LYS A 67 7.36 -10.94 -2.12
C LYS A 67 8.43 -10.93 -3.19
N TRP A 68 8.27 -10.08 -4.21
CA TRP A 68 9.23 -9.98 -5.30
C TRP A 68 10.56 -9.37 -4.86
N ILE A 69 10.53 -8.31 -4.06
CA ILE A 69 11.72 -7.69 -3.45
C ILE A 69 12.41 -8.68 -2.51
N ASP A 70 11.65 -9.31 -1.61
CA ASP A 70 12.17 -10.31 -0.66
C ASP A 70 12.86 -11.47 -1.40
N ALA A 71 12.24 -11.99 -2.46
CA ALA A 71 12.77 -13.10 -3.25
C ALA A 71 14.01 -12.73 -4.08
N THR A 72 14.17 -11.45 -4.45
CA THR A 72 15.33 -10.97 -5.22
C THR A 72 16.50 -10.53 -4.33
N GLY A 73 16.30 -10.46 -3.02
CA GLY A 73 17.34 -10.08 -2.05
C GLY A 73 17.69 -8.59 -2.09
N VAL A 74 16.82 -7.76 -2.66
CA VAL A 74 16.98 -6.30 -2.64
C VAL A 74 16.73 -5.82 -1.21
N SER A 75 17.73 -5.17 -0.62
CA SER A 75 17.65 -4.63 0.75
C SER A 75 16.94 -3.29 0.81
N ASP A 76 16.26 -3.04 1.92
CA ASP A 76 15.64 -1.75 2.22
C ASP A 76 16.65 -0.60 2.16
N MET A 77 16.16 0.57 1.76
CA MET A 77 16.95 1.79 1.87
C MET A 77 16.92 2.33 3.31
N PRO A 78 17.92 3.11 3.75
CA PRO A 78 17.84 3.84 5.01
C PRO A 78 16.63 4.78 5.02
N ALA A 79 16.03 5.03 6.20
CA ALA A 79 14.85 5.90 6.33
C ALA A 79 15.03 7.27 5.65
N ALA A 80 16.20 7.89 5.81
CA ALA A 80 16.54 9.16 5.17
C ALA A 80 16.50 9.11 3.62
N ALA A 81 16.78 7.95 3.02
CA ALA A 81 16.71 7.78 1.57
C ALA A 81 15.26 7.66 1.08
N TYR A 82 14.35 7.10 1.89
CA TYR A 82 12.91 7.13 1.60
C TYR A 82 12.34 8.54 1.69
N GLU A 83 12.72 9.32 2.70
CA GLU A 83 12.32 10.73 2.83
C GLU A 83 12.77 11.57 1.62
N MET A 84 14.06 11.50 1.28
CA MET A 84 14.61 12.20 0.11
C MET A 84 13.93 11.77 -1.20
N SER A 85 13.61 10.48 -1.33
CA SER A 85 12.86 9.96 -2.48
C SER A 85 11.43 10.49 -2.53
N GLY A 86 10.75 10.58 -1.39
CA GLY A 86 9.41 11.16 -1.25
C GLY A 86 9.37 12.63 -1.62
N GLU A 87 10.30 13.43 -1.12
CA GLU A 87 10.44 14.85 -1.49
C GLU A 87 10.68 15.01 -2.99
N ARG A 88 11.60 14.22 -3.56
CA ARG A 88 11.88 14.25 -5.00
C ARG A 88 10.65 13.91 -5.83
N LEU A 89 9.90 12.87 -5.45
CA LEU A 89 8.65 12.49 -6.14
C LEU A 89 7.60 13.59 -6.04
N GLY A 90 7.44 14.21 -4.87
CA GLY A 90 6.50 15.32 -4.67
C GLY A 90 6.83 16.54 -5.52
N MET A 91 8.13 16.86 -5.68
CA MET A 91 8.57 18.01 -6.47
C MET A 91 8.62 17.77 -7.99
N ARG A 92 9.01 16.56 -8.42
CA ARG A 92 9.38 16.28 -9.83
C ARG A 92 8.57 15.16 -10.47
N GLY A 93 7.66 14.54 -9.72
CA GLY A 93 6.94 13.35 -10.17
C GLY A 93 7.86 12.16 -10.42
N TYR A 94 7.42 11.25 -11.29
CA TYR A 94 8.18 10.06 -11.68
C TYR A 94 9.15 10.29 -12.85
N ALA A 95 9.25 11.51 -13.38
CA ALA A 95 10.21 11.82 -14.43
C ALA A 95 11.62 11.55 -13.89
N ALA A 96 12.38 10.71 -14.60
CA ALA A 96 13.78 10.50 -14.29
C ALA A 96 14.47 11.87 -14.24
N SER A 97 15.22 12.15 -13.18
CA SER A 97 16.17 13.25 -13.19
C SER A 97 17.07 13.00 -14.40
N GLY A 98 16.93 13.84 -15.43
CA GLY A 98 17.60 13.64 -16.70
C GLY A 98 19.08 13.35 -16.50
N GLU A 99 19.60 12.43 -17.31
CA GLU A 99 21.02 12.31 -17.55
C GLU A 99 21.55 13.69 -17.93
N SER A 100 22.32 14.30 -17.03
CA SER A 100 23.09 15.50 -17.33
C SER A 100 24.57 15.19 -17.07
N GLY A 101 25.31 15.00 -18.17
CA GLY A 101 26.78 14.88 -18.28
C GLY A 101 27.25 13.43 -18.10
N ASP A 102 27.88 12.76 -19.08
CA ASP A 102 28.98 13.23 -19.91
C ASP A 102 29.03 12.40 -21.21
N ARG A 103 28.73 13.02 -22.35
CA ARG A 103 29.21 12.54 -23.65
C ARG A 103 30.43 13.40 -23.97
N ALA A 104 31.52 13.14 -23.25
CA ALA A 104 32.83 13.62 -23.65
C ALA A 104 33.20 12.92 -24.96
N GLU A 105 33.60 13.75 -25.90
CA GLU A 105 34.04 13.45 -27.25
C GLU A 105 35.21 12.44 -27.25
N GLU A 106 35.15 11.44 -28.13
CA GLU A 106 36.30 10.89 -28.86
C GLU A 106 35.83 10.25 -30.19
#